data_AF-A0A8T5MSL9-F1
#
_entry.id   AF-A0A8T5MSL9-F1
#
_cell.length_a   1.000
_cell.length_b   1.000
_cell.length_c   1.000
_cell.angle_alpha   90.00
_cell.angle_beta   90.00
_cell.angle_gamma   90.00
#
_symmetry.space_group_name_H-M   'P 1'
#
loop_
_entity.id
_entity.type
_entity.pdbx_description
1 polymer ?
#
loop_
_entity_poly.entity_id
_entity_poly.type
_entity_poly.pdbx_seq_one_letter_code
_entity_poly.pdbx_strand_id
1 'polypeptide(L)' 'MFGRSLTRFLGEDAKGIMNHHPITISPNASLEEAAALMIKHSVDRMCVVVGKKLVGILAKRDIINEIYKRR' A
#
# COMPACT_ATOMS: atom_id res chain seq x y z
N MET A 1 6.36 -0.68 21.81
CA MET A 1 7.34 -1.23 20.84
C MET A 1 7.72 -0.19 19.78
N PHE A 2 8.10 1.05 20.16
CA PHE A 2 8.38 2.15 19.22
C PHE A 2 9.79 2.77 19.36
N GLY A 3 10.56 2.43 20.39
CA GLY A 3 11.78 3.16 20.77
C GLY A 3 13.10 2.73 20.10
N ARG A 4 13.16 1.61 19.35
CA ARG A 4 14.43 1.08 18.80
C ARG A 4 14.56 1.09 17.28
N SER A 5 13.51 1.45 16.54
CA SER A 5 13.51 1.38 15.07
C SER A 5 13.89 2.71 14.40
N LEU A 6 13.49 3.85 15.00
CA LEU A 6 13.72 5.17 14.41
C LEU A 6 15.20 5.52 14.28
N THR A 7 16.05 5.08 15.21
CA THR A 7 17.51 5.28 15.14
C THR A 7 18.16 4.62 13.93
N ARG A 8 17.56 3.57 13.35
CA ARG A 8 18.07 2.94 12.11
C ARG A 8 17.78 3.77 10.87
N PHE A 9 16.70 4.55 10.89
CA PHE A 9 16.27 5.37 9.75
C PHE A 9 16.89 6.77 9.75
N LEU A 10 17.38 7.24 10.90
CA LEU A 10 18.03 8.55 11.02
C LEU A 10 19.44 8.49 10.42
N GLY A 11 19.55 8.73 9.11
CA GLY A 11 20.81 8.78 8.37
C GLY A 11 20.80 8.03 7.04
N GLU A 12 19.79 7.19 6.80
CA GLU A 12 19.61 6.51 5.52
C GLU A 12 18.75 7.35 4.55
N ASP A 13 19.07 7.29 3.27
CA ASP A 13 18.24 7.90 2.23
C ASP A 13 16.95 7.08 2.02
N ALA A 14 15.98 7.63 1.29
CA ALA A 14 14.73 6.92 1.00
C ALA A 14 14.97 5.56 0.31
N LYS A 15 16.08 5.43 -0.44
CA LYS A 15 16.46 4.20 -1.13
C LYS A 15 16.87 3.10 -0.15
N GLY A 16 17.54 3.42 0.96
CA GLY A 16 17.90 2.46 2.01
C GLY A 16 16.72 1.95 2.83
N ILE A 17 15.63 2.73 2.88
CA ILE A 17 14.49 2.47 3.77
C ILE A 17 13.28 1.87 3.03
N MET A 18 13.11 2.19 1.74
CA MET A 18 11.91 1.78 0.99
C MET A 18 11.84 0.28 0.72
N ASN A 19 10.64 -0.24 0.54
CA ASN A 19 10.45 -1.56 -0.06
C ASN A 19 10.70 -1.46 -1.58
N HIS A 20 11.75 -2.11 -2.07
CA HIS A 20 12.11 -2.14 -3.50
C HIS A 20 11.09 -2.87 -4.38
N HIS A 21 10.27 -3.74 -3.80
CA HIS A 21 9.26 -4.52 -4.50
C HIS A 21 7.91 -4.33 -3.80
N PRO A 22 7.30 -3.13 -3.90
CA PRO A 22 6.01 -2.89 -3.27
C PRO A 22 4.94 -3.77 -3.92
N ILE A 23 3.92 -4.14 -3.14
CA ILE A 23 2.75 -4.81 -3.69
C ILE A 23 2.00 -3.80 -4.57
N THR A 24 1.68 -4.25 -5.79
CA THR A 24 0.99 -3.45 -6.79
C THR A 24 -0.32 -4.09 -7.18
N ILE A 25 -1.25 -3.28 -7.70
CA ILE A 25 -2.54 -3.73 -8.19
C ILE A 25 -2.92 -2.99 -9.47
N SER A 26 -3.69 -3.66 -10.34
CA SER A 26 -4.28 -3.03 -11.53
C SER A 26 -5.38 -2.04 -11.13
N PRO A 27 -5.55 -0.90 -11.83
CA PRO A 27 -6.70 -0.03 -11.60
C PRO A 27 -8.05 -0.68 -11.93
N ASN A 28 -8.05 -1.80 -12.67
CA ASN A 28 -9.26 -2.54 -13.03
C ASN A 28 -9.59 -3.66 -12.04
N ALA A 29 -8.76 -3.86 -11.01
CA ALA A 29 -9.01 -4.87 -9.98
C ALA A 29 -10.18 -4.45 -9.08
N SER A 30 -10.88 -5.44 -8.52
CA SER A 30 -11.97 -5.19 -7.60
C SER A 30 -11.47 -4.77 -6.21
N LEU A 31 -12.36 -4.20 -5.39
CA LEU A 31 -12.02 -3.84 -4.01
C LEU A 31 -11.81 -5.08 -3.13
N GLU A 32 -12.49 -6.18 -3.44
CA GLU A 32 -12.31 -7.48 -2.79
C GLU A 32 -10.92 -8.06 -3.07
N GLU A 33 -10.46 -8.01 -4.33
CA GLU A 33 -9.11 -8.42 -4.71
C GLU A 33 -8.05 -7.57 -3.98
N ALA A 34 -8.27 -6.25 -3.93
CA ALA A 34 -7.41 -5.35 -3.18
C ALA A 34 -7.36 -5.71 -1.69
N ALA A 35 -8.51 -5.92 -1.05
CA ALA A 35 -8.58 -6.30 0.36
C ALA A 35 -7.89 -7.65 0.62
N ALA A 36 -8.09 -8.64 -0.26
CA ALA A 36 -7.44 -9.94 -0.15
C ALA A 36 -5.91 -9.83 -0.23
N LEU A 37 -5.37 -9.02 -1.14
CA LEU A 37 -3.93 -8.76 -1.24
C LEU A 37 -3.38 -8.03 -0.01
N MET A 38 -4.11 -7.03 0.49
CA MET A 38 -3.74 -6.31 1.72
C MET A 38 -3.63 -7.25 2.93
N ILE A 39 -4.60 -8.16 3.10
CA ILE A 39 -4.60 -9.17 4.17
C ILE A 39 -3.45 -10.16 3.97
N LYS A 40 -3.31 -10.70 2.75
CA LYS A 40 -2.29 -11.70 2.42
C LYS A 40 -0.87 -11.19 2.67
N HIS A 41 -0.61 -9.92 2.35
CA HIS A 41 0.72 -9.33 2.43
C HIS A 41 0.93 -8.47 3.69
N SER A 42 -0.07 -8.38 4.58
CA SER A 42 -0.05 -7.52 5.78
C SER A 42 0.33 -6.07 5.47
N VAL A 43 -0.25 -5.50 4.41
CA VAL A 43 -0.03 -4.11 3.98
C VAL A 43 -1.32 -3.31 4.02
N ASP A 44 -1.24 -2.05 4.46
CA ASP A 44 -2.41 -1.14 4.50
C ASP A 44 -2.55 -0.26 3.25
N ARG A 45 -1.55 -0.30 2.36
CA ARG A 45 -1.47 0.54 1.15
C ARG A 45 -0.86 -0.24 0.00
N MET A 46 -1.31 0.04 -1.21
CA MET A 46 -0.79 -0.54 -2.44
C MET A 46 -0.61 0.52 -3.53
N CYS A 47 0.36 0.27 -4.41
CA CYS A 47 0.55 1.06 -5.62
C CYS A 47 -0.41 0.58 -6.72
N VAL A 48 -1.14 1.50 -7.34
CA VAL A 48 -1.98 1.19 -8.50
C VAL A 48 -1.17 1.45 -9.77
N VAL A 49 -1.00 0.42 -10.62
CA VAL A 49 -0.03 0.45 -11.72
C VAL A 49 -0.68 -0.02 -13.03
N VAL A 50 -0.35 0.66 -14.13
CA VAL A 50 -0.65 0.22 -15.51
C VAL A 50 0.66 -0.05 -16.23
N GLY A 51 0.95 -1.33 -16.50
CA GLY A 51 2.26 -1.74 -17.03
C GLY A 51 3.38 -1.38 -16.06
N LYS A 52 4.25 -0.44 -16.44
CA LYS A 52 5.34 0.08 -15.59
C LYS A 52 5.05 1.46 -14.99
N LYS A 53 3.85 2.00 -15.21
CA LYS A 53 3.50 3.36 -14.79
C LYS A 53 2.66 3.32 -13.52
N LEU A 54 3.14 3.97 -12.46
CA LEU A 54 2.33 4.27 -11.27
C LEU A 54 1.23 5.27 -11.66
N VAL A 55 -0.03 4.90 -11.43
CA VAL A 55 -1.20 5.72 -11.76
C VAL A 55 -1.98 6.16 -10.52
N GLY A 56 -1.72 5.59 -9.35
CA GLY A 56 -2.37 5.97 -8.11
C GLY A 56 -1.89 5.18 -6.89
N ILE A 57 -2.52 5.47 -5.75
CA ILE A 57 -2.33 4.78 -4.48
C ILE A 57 -3.70 4.37 -3.97
N LEU A 58 -3.82 3.14 -3.48
CA LEU A 58 -5.01 2.63 -2.81
C LEU A 58 -4.66 2.31 -1.36
N ALA A 59 -5.36 2.92 -0.41
CA ALA A 59 -5.23 2.63 1.01
C ALA A 59 -6.46 1.87 1.54
N LYS A 60 -6.26 1.08 2.60
CA LYS A 60 -7.34 0.36 3.29
C LYS A 60 -8.52 1.28 3.68
N ARG A 61 -8.24 2.52 4.06
CA ARG A 61 -9.25 3.55 4.36
C ARG A 61 -10.14 3.88 3.16
N ASP A 62 -9.63 3.82 1.95
CA ASP A 62 -10.39 4.14 0.73
C ASP A 62 -11.44 3.06 0.48
N ILE A 63 -11.07 1.79 0.69
CA ILE A 63 -12.00 0.65 0.65
C ILE A 63 -13.13 0.83 1.68
N ILE A 64 -12.79 1.16 2.92
CA ILE A 64 -13.77 1.38 4.00
C ILE A 64 -14.72 2.54 3.65
N ASN A 65 -14.17 3.66 3.17
CA ASN A 65 -14.96 4.83 2.78
C ASN A 65 -15.91 4.51 1.64
N GLU A 66 -15.47 3.74 0.64
CA GLU A 66 -16.28 3.36 -0.51
C GLU A 66 -17.42 2.41 -0.11
N ILE A 67 -17.17 1.45 0.79
CA ILE A 67 -18.23 0.59 1.36
C ILE A 67 -19.27 1.43 2.11
N TYR A 68 -18.83 2.44 2.86
CA TYR A 68 -19.75 3.31 3.60
C TYR A 68 -20.63 4.17 2.68
N LYS A 69 -20.09 4.70 1.57
CA LYS A 69 -20.84 5.50 0.60
C LYS A 69 -21.92 4.72 -0.15
N ARG A 70 -21.80 3.39 -0.22
CA ARG A 70 -22.73 2.51 -0.92
C ARG A 70 -23.92 2.07 -0.05
N ARG A 71 -23.99 2.51 1.20
CA ARG A 71 -25.17 2.43 2.07
C ARG A 71 -25.99 3.70 1.96
#